data_AF-A0A0B8QDI4-F1
#
_entry.id   AF-A0A0B8QDI4-F1
#
_cell.length_a   1.000
_cell.length_b   1.000
_cell.length_c   1.000
_cell.angle_alpha   90.00
_cell.angle_beta   90.00
_cell.angle_gamma   90.00
#
_symmetry.space_group_name_H-M   'P 1'
#
loop_
_entity.id
_entity.type
_entity.pdbx_description
1 polymer ?
#
loop_
_entity_poly.entity_id
_entity_poly.type
_entity_poly.pdbx_seq_one_letter_code
_entity_poly.pdbx_strand_id
1 'polypeptide(L)'
;MKKTLLLLAALLSLNVHAADEHRIRLATTTSTYHSGLLDYLLPKFESDTGIKVDVIAAGTGKALKMGENGDVDVVMTHAPKAEASFVQSGFGVMPRKLMYNDFVIVGPKSDPAHLKQSASAEDAFSRIADNKVIFISRGDDSGTNKKELNLWNQAAINQNFKAIARSARVWSYP
;
A
#
# COMPACT_ATOMS: atom_id res chain seq x y z
N MET A 1 45.07 -25.90 -42.80
CA MET A 1 43.88 -26.53 -42.19
C MET A 1 43.89 -26.47 -40.66
N LYS A 2 44.93 -26.95 -39.96
CA LYS A 2 44.98 -26.89 -38.48
C LYS A 2 44.98 -25.46 -37.90
N LYS A 3 45.70 -24.52 -38.52
CA LYS A 3 45.72 -23.10 -38.10
C LYS A 3 44.38 -22.38 -38.33
N THR A 4 43.66 -22.77 -39.39
CA THR A 4 42.33 -22.23 -39.73
C THR A 4 41.25 -22.72 -38.76
N LEU A 5 41.39 -23.95 -38.25
CA LEU A 5 40.47 -24.54 -37.27
C LEU A 5 40.63 -23.91 -35.86
N LEU A 6 41.85 -23.52 -35.49
CA LEU A 6 42.16 -22.83 -34.23
C LEU A 6 41.59 -21.40 -34.18
N LEU A 7 41.55 -20.69 -35.31
CA LEU A 7 40.92 -19.37 -35.38
C LEU A 7 39.38 -19.45 -35.20
N LEU A 8 38.75 -20.50 -35.71
CA LEU A 8 37.31 -20.70 -35.61
C LEU A 8 36.87 -21.04 -34.17
N ALA A 9 37.67 -21.83 -33.44
CA ALA A 9 37.41 -22.15 -32.04
C ALA A 9 37.57 -20.93 -31.10
N ALA A 10 38.49 -20.01 -31.41
CA ALA A 10 38.65 -18.77 -30.64
C ALA A 10 37.49 -17.78 -30.84
N LEU A 11 36.84 -17.76 -32.00
CA LEU A 11 35.65 -16.92 -32.25
C LEU A 11 34.37 -17.43 -31.56
N LEU A 12 34.30 -18.72 -31.20
CA LEU A 12 33.18 -19.29 -30.43
C LEU A 12 33.28 -19.05 -28.91
N SER A 13 34.37 -18.42 -28.44
CA SER A 13 34.63 -18.16 -27.02
C SER A 13 34.17 -16.78 -26.54
N LEU A 14 33.55 -15.99 -27.42
CA LEU A 14 32.83 -14.79 -27.02
C LEU A 14 31.53 -15.22 -26.36
N ASN A 15 31.64 -15.66 -25.10
CA ASN A 15 30.53 -15.62 -24.17
C ASN A 15 30.07 -14.17 -24.16
N VAL A 16 28.98 -13.89 -24.87
CA VAL A 16 28.14 -12.76 -24.60
C VAL A 16 27.72 -12.95 -23.14
N HIS A 17 28.48 -12.35 -22.23
CA HIS A 17 27.95 -11.94 -20.94
C HIS A 17 26.85 -10.96 -21.32
N ALA A 18 25.65 -11.49 -21.54
CA ALA A 18 24.46 -10.71 -21.31
C ALA A 18 24.64 -10.21 -19.88
N ALA A 19 24.94 -8.92 -19.74
CA ALA A 19 24.95 -8.29 -18.44
C ALA A 19 23.58 -8.60 -17.88
N ASP A 20 23.54 -9.53 -16.92
CA ASP A 20 22.34 -9.90 -16.21
C ASP A 20 22.01 -8.65 -15.41
N GLU A 21 21.23 -7.75 -16.02
CA GLU A 21 20.65 -6.62 -15.30
C GLU A 21 19.94 -7.25 -14.12
N HIS A 22 20.48 -7.08 -12.91
CA HIS A 22 19.87 -7.65 -11.73
C HIS A 22 18.53 -6.95 -11.57
N ARG A 23 17.45 -7.68 -11.88
CA ARG A 23 16.07 -7.18 -11.84
C ARG A 23 15.32 -7.89 -10.72
N ILE A 24 14.52 -7.13 -10.00
CA ILE A 24 13.58 -7.63 -9.00
C ILE A 24 12.17 -7.32 -9.50
N ARG A 25 11.30 -8.33 -9.52
CA ARG A 25 9.87 -8.18 -9.81
C ARG A 25 9.11 -7.97 -8.51
N LEU A 26 8.37 -6.87 -8.45
CA LEU A 26 7.57 -6.43 -7.31
C LEU A 26 6.08 -6.48 -7.65
N ALA A 27 5.30 -7.30 -6.96
CA ALA A 27 3.85 -7.17 -6.97
C ALA A 27 3.39 -6.21 -5.88
N THR A 28 2.57 -5.22 -6.25
CA THR A 28 1.98 -4.28 -5.29
C THR A 28 0.51 -4.00 -5.55
N THR A 29 -0.10 -3.18 -4.69
CA THR A 29 -1.50 -2.78 -4.83
C THR A 29 -1.67 -1.57 -5.74
N THR A 30 -2.80 -1.49 -6.45
CA THR A 30 -3.12 -0.33 -7.29
C THR A 30 -3.11 0.99 -6.53
N SER A 31 -3.59 1.02 -5.28
CA SER A 31 -3.53 2.21 -4.43
C SER A 31 -2.10 2.63 -4.08
N THR A 32 -1.20 1.67 -3.82
CA THR A 32 0.21 1.97 -3.59
C THR A 32 0.89 2.49 -4.85
N TYR A 33 0.60 1.90 -6.01
CA TYR A 33 1.15 2.35 -7.28
C TYR A 33 0.73 3.80 -7.59
N HIS A 34 -0.57 4.11 -7.50
CA HIS A 34 -1.07 5.45 -7.78
C HIS A 34 -0.72 6.51 -6.71
N SER A 35 -0.12 6.12 -5.59
CA SER A 35 0.35 7.08 -4.58
C SER A 35 1.58 7.88 -5.02
N GLY A 36 2.29 7.43 -6.06
CA GLY A 36 3.58 7.99 -6.48
C GLY A 36 4.76 7.62 -5.57
N LEU A 37 4.53 6.78 -4.54
CA LEU A 37 5.58 6.38 -3.61
C LEU A 37 6.74 5.65 -4.32
N LEU A 38 6.42 4.72 -5.21
CA LEU A 38 7.43 3.91 -5.91
C LEU A 38 8.24 4.75 -6.90
N ASP A 39 7.62 5.74 -7.53
CA ASP A 39 8.30 6.66 -8.44
C ASP A 39 9.40 7.46 -7.72
N TYR A 40 9.23 7.70 -6.42
CA TYR A 40 10.23 8.36 -5.59
C TYR A 40 11.32 7.42 -5.05
N LEU A 41 10.95 6.18 -4.72
CA LEU A 41 11.86 5.23 -4.07
C LEU A 41 12.74 4.46 -5.06
N LEU A 42 12.17 4.01 -6.18
CA LEU A 42 12.87 3.12 -7.11
C LEU A 42 14.11 3.75 -7.78
N PRO A 43 14.11 5.03 -8.20
CA PRO A 43 15.31 5.65 -8.75
C PRO A 43 16.47 5.72 -7.75
N LYS A 44 16.16 5.92 -6.46
CA LYS A 44 17.17 5.94 -5.40
C LYS A 44 17.69 4.54 -5.10
N PHE A 45 16.78 3.57 -5.01
CA PHE A 45 17.15 2.17 -4.84
C PHE A 45 18.06 1.68 -5.98
N GLU A 46 17.73 2.00 -7.23
CA GLU A 46 18.56 1.67 -8.39
C GLU A 46 19.91 2.38 -8.33
N SER A 47 19.95 3.67 -7.93
CA SER A 47 21.21 4.40 -7.75
C SER A 47 22.12 3.80 -6.68
N ASP A 48 21.56 3.31 -5.58
CA ASP A 48 22.33 2.79 -4.44
C ASP A 48 22.80 1.34 -4.65
N THR A 49 22.02 0.54 -5.38
CA THR A 49 22.23 -0.91 -5.50
C THR A 49 22.60 -1.38 -6.90
N GLY A 50 22.31 -0.58 -7.93
CA GLY A 50 22.39 -0.96 -9.35
C GLY A 50 21.28 -1.91 -9.80
N ILE A 51 20.28 -2.19 -8.96
CA ILE A 51 19.21 -3.16 -9.22
C ILE A 51 17.96 -2.44 -9.74
N LYS A 52 17.42 -2.90 -10.87
CA LYS A 52 16.16 -2.42 -11.44
C LYS A 52 14.97 -3.15 -10.83
N VAL A 53 13.85 -2.45 -10.66
CA VAL A 53 12.63 -3.05 -10.10
C VAL A 53 11.48 -2.95 -11.09
N ASP A 54 10.92 -4.10 -11.46
CA ASP A 54 9.73 -4.21 -12.31
C ASP A 54 8.47 -4.28 -11.44
N VAL A 55 7.60 -3.28 -11.57
CA VAL A 55 6.40 -3.16 -10.73
C VAL A 55 5.17 -3.68 -11.46
N ILE A 56 4.44 -4.60 -10.82
CA ILE A 56 3.14 -5.09 -11.26
C ILE A 56 2.09 -4.67 -10.23
N ALA A 57 1.20 -3.76 -10.62
CA ALA A 57 0.11 -3.29 -9.76
C ALA A 57 -1.16 -4.14 -9.95
N ALA A 58 -1.71 -4.68 -8.87
CA ALA A 58 -2.94 -5.47 -8.89
C ALA A 58 -3.75 -5.28 -7.59
N GLY A 59 -4.89 -5.95 -7.46
CA GLY A 59 -5.57 -6.04 -6.15
C GLY A 59 -4.75 -6.89 -5.16
N THR A 60 -4.91 -6.69 -3.85
CA THR A 60 -4.13 -7.38 -2.81
C THR A 60 -4.11 -8.90 -2.97
N GLY A 61 -5.27 -9.53 -3.23
CA GLY A 61 -5.33 -10.99 -3.43
C GLY A 61 -4.56 -11.46 -4.66
N LYS A 62 -4.60 -10.70 -5.76
CA LYS A 62 -3.86 -11.00 -6.99
C LYS A 62 -2.35 -10.80 -6.78
N ALA A 63 -1.95 -9.76 -6.05
CA ALA A 63 -0.55 -9.52 -5.71
C ALA A 63 0.05 -10.65 -4.87
N LEU A 64 -0.65 -11.10 -3.83
CA LEU A 64 -0.23 -12.25 -3.03
C LEU A 64 -0.22 -13.54 -3.86
N LYS A 65 -1.21 -13.73 -4.75
CA LYS A 65 -1.24 -14.91 -5.64
C LYS A 65 -0.06 -14.96 -6.61
N MET A 66 0.38 -13.81 -7.13
CA MET A 66 1.60 -13.74 -7.95
C MET A 66 2.84 -14.16 -7.15
N GLY A 67 2.94 -13.76 -5.88
CA GLY A 67 4.00 -14.22 -4.99
C GLY A 67 3.93 -15.74 -4.73
N GLU A 68 2.73 -16.26 -4.46
CA GLU A 68 2.50 -17.70 -4.26
C GLU A 68 2.93 -18.53 -5.48
N ASN A 69 2.66 -18.04 -6.69
CA ASN A 69 2.99 -18.70 -7.93
C ASN A 69 4.49 -18.59 -8.33
N GLY A 70 5.26 -17.73 -7.65
CA GLY A 70 6.64 -17.42 -8.06
C GLY A 70 6.74 -16.49 -9.28
N ASP A 71 5.66 -15.79 -9.62
CA ASP A 71 5.62 -14.83 -10.74
C ASP A 71 6.45 -13.57 -10.43
N VAL A 72 6.68 -13.29 -9.14
CA VAL A 72 7.39 -12.12 -8.61
C VAL A 72 8.32 -12.52 -7.47
N ASP A 73 9.32 -11.68 -7.20
CA ASP A 73 10.35 -11.95 -6.20
C ASP A 73 10.02 -11.29 -4.85
N VAL A 74 9.28 -10.18 -4.88
CA VAL A 74 8.81 -9.46 -3.68
C VAL A 74 7.33 -9.08 -3.81
N VAL A 75 6.60 -9.16 -2.70
CA VAL A 75 5.22 -8.66 -2.59
C VAL A 75 5.17 -7.50 -1.59
N MET A 76 4.48 -6.41 -1.96
CA MET A 76 4.24 -5.25 -1.08
C MET A 76 2.75 -4.92 -1.05
N THR A 77 2.08 -5.27 0.05
CA THR A 77 0.65 -5.07 0.25
C THR A 77 0.36 -4.33 1.57
N HIS A 78 -0.93 -4.13 1.87
CA HIS A 78 -1.40 -3.45 3.09
C HIS A 78 -2.59 -4.20 3.72
N ALA A 79 -2.56 -5.54 3.70
CA ALA A 79 -3.60 -6.41 4.25
C ALA A 79 -3.02 -7.39 5.29
N PRO A 80 -2.84 -6.97 6.55
CA PRO A 80 -2.10 -7.73 7.56
C PRO A 80 -2.60 -9.16 7.79
N LYS A 81 -3.93 -9.37 7.74
CA LYS A 81 -4.53 -10.71 7.90
C LYS A 81 -4.13 -11.65 6.74
N ALA A 82 -4.20 -11.15 5.51
CA ALA A 82 -3.85 -11.95 4.33
C ALA A 82 -2.34 -12.20 4.24
N GLU A 83 -1.54 -11.20 4.59
CA GLU A 83 -0.07 -11.31 4.69
C GLU A 83 0.35 -12.33 5.74
N ALA A 84 -0.30 -12.34 6.90
CA ALA A 84 -0.03 -13.32 7.95
C ALA A 84 -0.31 -14.75 7.46
N SER A 85 -1.45 -14.97 6.79
CA SER A 85 -1.76 -16.27 6.19
C SER A 85 -0.77 -16.66 5.10
N PHE A 86 -0.37 -15.72 4.23
CA PHE A 86 0.61 -15.95 3.16
C PHE A 86 1.97 -16.44 3.69
N VAL A 87 2.47 -15.81 4.77
CA VAL A 87 3.71 -16.23 5.43
C VAL A 87 3.54 -17.55 6.17
N GLN A 88 2.42 -17.74 6.87
CA GLN A 88 2.14 -18.98 7.60
C GLN A 88 2.01 -20.19 6.66
N SER A 89 1.51 -19.99 5.45
CA SER A 89 1.47 -21.01 4.39
C SER A 89 2.81 -21.25 3.70
N GLY A 90 3.87 -20.53 4.07
CA GLY A 90 5.23 -20.74 3.55
C GLY A 90 5.51 -20.07 2.20
N PHE A 91 4.58 -19.25 1.68
CA PHE A 91 4.74 -18.57 0.39
C PHE A 91 5.59 -17.30 0.46
N GLY A 92 5.74 -16.74 1.66
CA GLY A 92 6.55 -15.55 1.91
C GLY A 92 7.51 -15.76 3.07
N VAL A 93 8.70 -15.18 2.94
CA VAL A 93 9.72 -15.15 4.00
C VAL A 93 10.04 -13.72 4.40
N MET A 94 10.51 -13.53 5.64
CA MET A 94 10.94 -12.23 6.17
C MET A 94 9.91 -11.10 6.02
N PRO A 95 8.70 -11.22 6.62
CA PRO A 95 7.74 -10.11 6.61
C PRO A 95 8.34 -8.88 7.31
N ARG A 96 8.39 -7.75 6.59
CA ARG A 96 8.87 -6.47 7.11
C ARG A 96 7.76 -5.42 7.02
N LYS A 97 7.51 -4.73 8.13
CA LYS A 97 6.61 -3.56 8.14
C LYS A 97 7.36 -2.38 7.53
N LEU A 98 6.92 -1.92 6.36
CA LEU A 98 7.55 -0.81 5.65
C LEU A 98 6.97 0.55 6.09
N MET A 99 5.64 0.65 6.15
CA MET A 99 4.94 1.89 6.47
C MET A 99 3.59 1.58 7.13
N TYR A 100 3.01 2.59 7.79
CA TYR A 100 1.66 2.55 8.32
C TYR A 100 0.91 3.82 7.93
N ASN A 101 -0.40 3.71 7.81
CA ASN A 101 -1.25 4.88 7.61
C ASN A 101 -1.52 5.53 8.97
N ASP A 102 -1.35 6.84 9.03
CA ASP A 102 -1.78 7.67 10.15
C ASP A 102 -3.05 8.44 9.75
N PHE A 103 -4.05 8.46 10.63
CA PHE A 103 -5.35 9.08 10.39
C PHE A 103 -5.58 10.19 11.39
N VAL A 104 -5.94 11.37 10.90
CA VAL A 104 -6.25 12.54 11.72
C VAL A 104 -7.73 12.91 11.61
N ILE A 105 -8.32 13.33 12.73
CA ILE A 105 -9.65 13.93 12.76
C ILE A 105 -9.47 15.44 12.62
N VAL A 106 -10.14 16.04 11.65
CA VAL A 106 -10.05 17.48 11.38
C VAL A 106 -11.42 18.14 11.54
N GLY A 107 -11.42 19.38 12.01
CA GLY A 107 -12.64 20.14 12.28
C GLY A 107 -12.38 21.65 12.36
N PRO A 108 -13.43 22.46 12.58
CA PRO A 108 -13.30 23.91 12.66
C PRO A 108 -12.50 24.34 13.90
N LYS A 109 -11.86 25.52 13.82
CA LYS A 109 -11.03 26.09 14.91
C LYS A 109 -11.81 26.29 16.22
N SER A 110 -13.12 26.50 16.14
CA SER A 110 -14.02 26.65 17.30
C SER A 110 -14.16 25.38 18.13
N ASP A 111 -13.81 24.21 17.59
CA ASP A 111 -13.85 22.92 18.27
C ASP A 111 -15.17 22.67 19.04
N PRO A 112 -16.33 22.63 18.35
CA PRO A 112 -17.65 22.55 18.98
C PRO A 112 -17.91 21.22 19.72
N ALA A 113 -17.09 20.20 19.50
CA ALA A 113 -17.15 18.92 20.22
C ALA A 113 -16.01 18.74 21.23
N HIS A 114 -15.19 19.78 21.45
CA HIS A 114 -14.09 19.76 22.41
C HIS A 114 -13.11 18.58 22.20
N LEU A 115 -12.80 18.27 20.93
CA LEU A 115 -11.96 17.13 20.54
C LEU A 115 -10.51 17.28 20.98
N LYS A 116 -10.05 18.52 21.22
CA LYS A 116 -8.71 18.76 21.80
C LYS A 116 -8.54 18.15 23.19
N GLN A 117 -9.65 17.87 23.88
CA GLN A 117 -9.66 17.25 25.21
C GLN A 117 -9.83 15.72 25.12
N SER A 118 -9.88 15.15 23.92
CA SER A 118 -10.09 13.73 23.73
C SER A 118 -8.86 12.92 24.15
N ALA A 119 -9.07 11.89 24.96
CA ALA A 119 -8.00 10.98 25.39
C ALA A 119 -7.64 9.93 24.32
N SER A 120 -8.56 9.66 23.38
CA SER A 120 -8.37 8.70 22.29
C SER A 120 -9.24 9.05 21.07
N ALA A 121 -9.05 8.33 19.97
CA ALA A 121 -9.89 8.48 18.77
C ALA A 121 -11.34 8.03 19.04
N GLU A 122 -11.53 7.01 19.87
CA GLU A 122 -12.84 6.54 20.31
C GLU A 122 -13.55 7.61 21.16
N ASP A 123 -12.85 8.24 22.11
CA ASP A 123 -13.40 9.37 22.90
C ASP A 123 -13.75 10.56 22.00
N ALA A 124 -12.93 10.86 20.98
CA ALA A 124 -13.26 11.89 20.00
C ALA A 124 -14.56 11.56 19.25
N PHE A 125 -14.74 10.32 18.81
CA PHE A 125 -15.97 9.87 18.14
C PHE A 125 -17.18 9.93 19.08
N SER A 126 -16.99 9.58 20.36
CA SER A 126 -18.03 9.72 21.39
C SER A 126 -18.48 11.16 21.56
N ARG A 127 -17.53 12.09 21.72
CA ARG A 127 -17.82 13.52 21.85
C ARG A 127 -18.50 14.10 20.61
N ILE A 128 -18.13 13.64 19.41
CA ILE A 128 -18.78 14.05 18.16
C ILE A 128 -20.28 13.70 18.22
N ALA A 129 -20.61 12.48 18.64
CA ALA A 129 -21.99 12.02 18.75
C ALA A 129 -22.76 12.73 19.88
N ASP A 130 -22.15 12.86 21.06
CA ASP A 130 -22.80 13.46 22.24
C ASP A 130 -23.12 14.94 22.03
N ASN A 131 -22.20 15.68 21.42
CA ASN A 131 -22.39 17.10 21.06
C ASN A 131 -23.21 17.28 19.77
N LYS A 132 -23.59 16.18 19.11
CA LYS A 132 -24.39 16.18 17.86
C LYS A 132 -23.82 17.09 16.78
N VAL A 133 -22.48 17.17 16.70
CA VAL A 133 -21.80 17.95 15.67
C VAL A 133 -21.83 17.22 14.33
N ILE A 134 -21.70 17.97 13.24
CA ILE A 134 -21.69 17.40 11.90
C ILE A 134 -20.40 16.60 11.68
N PHE A 135 -20.53 15.37 11.18
CA PHE A 135 -19.43 14.48 10.83
C PHE A 135 -19.57 14.04 9.38
N ILE A 136 -18.59 14.33 8.54
CA ILE A 136 -18.64 13.99 7.12
C ILE A 136 -17.97 12.62 6.91
N SER A 137 -18.77 11.63 6.56
CA SER A 137 -18.29 10.30 6.18
C SER A 137 -17.81 10.28 4.74
N ARG A 138 -16.79 9.47 4.46
CA ARG A 138 -16.41 9.15 3.08
C ARG A 138 -17.53 8.41 2.35
N GLY A 139 -18.18 7.46 3.03
CA GLY A 139 -19.35 6.73 2.53
C GLY A 139 -19.15 6.00 1.20
N ASP A 140 -17.92 5.58 0.89
CA ASP A 140 -17.49 5.06 -0.41
C ASP A 140 -16.84 3.65 -0.33
N ASP A 141 -17.00 2.94 0.78
CA ASP A 141 -16.41 1.61 1.05
C ASP A 141 -14.86 1.53 0.96
N SER A 142 -14.18 2.67 0.90
CA SER A 142 -12.72 2.76 0.89
C SER A 142 -12.09 2.28 2.20
N GLY A 143 -10.77 2.09 2.21
CA GLY A 143 -10.03 1.78 3.44
C GLY A 143 -10.21 2.83 4.53
N THR A 144 -10.32 4.12 4.16
CA THR A 144 -10.64 5.22 5.08
C THR A 144 -12.05 5.05 5.65
N ASN A 145 -13.05 4.76 4.81
CA ASN A 145 -14.41 4.54 5.29
C ASN A 145 -14.50 3.30 6.20
N LYS A 146 -13.82 2.20 5.88
CA LYS A 146 -13.76 1.02 6.77
C LYS A 146 -13.10 1.33 8.12
N LYS A 147 -12.02 2.14 8.13
CA LYS A 147 -11.37 2.57 9.39
C LYS A 147 -12.30 3.46 10.23
N GLU A 148 -13.00 4.39 9.59
CA GLU A 148 -14.04 5.24 10.19
C GLU A 148 -15.15 4.39 10.82
N LEU A 149 -15.75 3.44 10.08
CA LEU A 149 -16.81 2.57 10.58
C LEU A 149 -16.34 1.74 11.79
N ASN A 150 -15.09 1.26 11.76
CA ASN A 150 -14.50 0.54 12.90
C ASN A 150 -14.39 1.42 14.15
N LEU A 151 -14.02 2.70 14.02
CA LEU A 151 -13.96 3.64 15.15
C LEU A 151 -15.35 3.92 15.72
N TRP A 152 -16.37 4.09 14.87
CA TRP A 152 -17.77 4.21 15.32
C TRP A 152 -18.23 2.98 16.11
N ASN A 153 -17.90 1.79 15.63
CA ASN A 153 -18.25 0.55 16.32
C ASN A 153 -17.52 0.41 17.67
N GLN A 154 -16.24 0.80 17.73
CA GLN A 154 -15.46 0.79 18.98
C GLN A 154 -15.98 1.79 20.01
N ALA A 155 -16.50 2.93 19.56
CA ALA A 155 -17.16 3.91 20.42
C ALA A 155 -18.56 3.46 20.89
N ALA A 156 -19.05 2.28 20.46
CA ALA A 156 -20.37 1.74 20.76
C ALA A 156 -21.54 2.66 20.36
N ILE A 157 -21.35 3.52 19.36
CA ILE A 157 -22.36 4.48 18.91
C ILE A 157 -23.03 3.99 17.64
N ASN A 158 -24.35 3.93 17.68
CA ASN A 158 -25.16 3.60 16.51
C ASN A 158 -25.25 4.83 15.60
N GLN A 159 -24.98 4.66 14.30
CA GLN A 159 -24.78 5.74 13.32
C GLN A 159 -26.06 6.51 12.93
N ASN A 160 -27.09 6.50 13.78
CA ASN A 160 -28.42 7.06 13.51
C ASN A 160 -28.55 8.56 13.85
N PHE A 161 -27.44 9.28 14.09
CA PHE A 161 -27.48 10.72 14.31
C PHE A 161 -27.49 11.48 12.97
N LYS A 162 -28.12 12.67 12.95
CA LYS A 162 -28.48 13.49 11.77
C LYS A 162 -27.33 13.91 10.83
N ALA A 163 -26.12 13.41 11.00
CA ALA A 163 -24.90 14.03 10.49
C ALA A 163 -24.22 13.32 9.31
N ILE A 164 -24.69 12.17 8.82
CA ILE A 164 -24.05 11.51 7.66
C ILE A 164 -24.43 12.23 6.36
N ALA A 165 -23.80 13.38 6.11
CA ALA A 165 -23.69 13.89 4.75
C ALA A 165 -22.77 12.95 3.98
N ARG A 166 -23.36 12.07 3.17
CA ARG A 166 -22.60 11.26 2.20
C ARG A 166 -21.91 12.23 1.25
N SER A 167 -20.57 12.22 1.23
CA SER A 167 -19.77 13.01 0.31
C SER A 167 -19.96 12.52 -1.14
N ALA A 168 -21.08 12.88 -1.77
CA ALA A 168 -21.26 12.78 -3.22
C ALA A 168 -20.70 14.05 -3.89
N ARG A 169 -19.39 14.27 -3.78
CA ARG A 169 -18.60 15.10 -4.71
C ARG A 169 -17.12 14.98 -4.39
N VAL A 170 -16.42 14.22 -5.23
CA VAL A 170 -14.98 14.38 -5.40
C VAL A 170 -14.74 15.84 -5.80
N TRP A 171 -13.99 16.58 -4.99
CA TRP A 171 -13.53 17.91 -5.36
C TRP A 171 -12.50 17.75 -6.49
N SER A 172 -12.95 17.86 -7.74
CA SER A 172 -12.05 18.26 -8.83
C SER A 172 -11.83 19.76 -8.69
N TYR A 173 -10.62 20.16 -8.27
CA TYR A 173 -10.19 21.55 -8.35
C TYR A 173 -9.91 21.92 -9.82
N PRO A 174 -10.10 23.20 -10.21
CA PRO A 174 -9.87 23.71 -11.56
C PRO A 174 -8.39 23.72 -11.97
#